data_AF-A0A5C7WWW1-F1
#
_entry.id   AF-A0A5C7WWW1-F1
#
_cell.length_a   1.000
_cell.length_b   1.000
_cell.length_c   1.000
_cell.angle_alpha   90.00
_cell.angle_beta   90.00
_cell.angle_gamma   90.00
#
_symmetry.space_group_name_H-M   'P 1'
#
loop_
_entity.id
_entity.type
_entity.pdbx_description
1 polymer ?
#
loop_
_entity_poly.entity_id
_entity_poly.type
_entity_poly.pdbx_seq_one_letter_code
_entity_poly.pdbx_strand_id
1 'polypeptide(L)' 'LMSDTTMTDEMFRLATAFGYGWTDLQRFTINAMKSAFIHFDERLAIIDEVIKPRYAVLAG' A
#
# COMPACT_ATOMS: atom_id res chain seq x y z
N LEU A 1 9.54 9.47 15.95
CA LEU A 1 8.21 8.89 16.17
C LEU A 1 7.54 9.66 17.32
N MET A 2 6.87 10.77 17.02
CA MET A 2 6.32 11.72 18.01
C MET A 2 4.93 12.24 17.61
N SER A 3 4.30 11.64 16.60
CA SER A 3 3.12 12.21 15.92
C SER A 3 1.77 11.63 16.37
N ASP A 4 1.75 10.81 17.42
CA ASP A 4 0.55 10.11 17.93
C ASP A 4 -0.36 9.57 16.80
N THR A 5 0.22 8.74 15.94
CA THR A 5 -0.43 8.25 14.73
C THR A 5 -0.04 6.81 14.44
N THR A 6 -0.91 6.09 13.74
CA THR A 6 -0.64 4.77 13.18
C THR A 6 -0.56 4.82 11.66
N MET A 7 -0.06 3.75 11.03
CA MET A 7 -0.07 3.61 9.57
C MET A 7 -1.49 3.77 8.98
N THR A 8 -2.50 3.21 9.66
CA THR A 8 -3.89 3.33 9.24
C THR A 8 -4.37 4.77 9.33
N ASP A 9 -4.05 5.49 10.42
CA ASP A 9 -4.44 6.88 10.59
C ASP A 9 -3.83 7.80 9.54
N GLU A 10 -2.53 7.66 9.26
CA GLU A 10 -1.86 8.46 8.23
C GLU A 10 -2.46 8.20 6.85
N MET A 11 -2.67 6.93 6.48
CA MET A 11 -3.22 6.57 5.18
C MET A 11 -4.68 7.04 5.03
N PHE A 12 -5.49 6.91 6.09
CA PHE A 12 -6.87 7.39 6.10
C PHE A 12 -6.97 8.91 5.96
N ARG A 13 -6.10 9.66 6.67
CA ARG A 13 -6.02 11.12 6.55
C ARG A 13 -5.64 11.55 5.13
N LEU A 14 -4.66 10.89 4.51
CA LEU A 14 -4.28 11.17 3.11
C LEU A 14 -5.40 10.85 2.13
N ALA A 15 -6.05 9.70 2.27
CA ALA A 15 -7.16 9.32 1.40
C ALA A 15 -8.32 10.32 1.49
N THR A 16 -8.63 10.78 2.70
CA THR A 16 -9.69 11.79 2.93
C THR A 16 -9.29 13.16 2.37
N ALA A 17 -8.05 13.59 2.58
CA ALA A 17 -7.59 14.91 2.17
C ALA A 17 -7.45 15.07 0.64
N PHE A 18 -7.08 14.00 -0.06
CA PHE A 18 -6.77 14.04 -1.50
C PHE A 18 -7.72 13.22 -2.37
N GLY A 19 -8.72 12.55 -1.79
CA GLY A 19 -9.70 11.76 -2.51
C GLY A 19 -9.15 10.46 -3.11
N TYR A 20 -8.14 9.86 -2.48
CA TYR A 20 -7.54 8.61 -2.98
C TYR A 20 -8.49 7.43 -2.86
N GLY A 21 -8.60 6.66 -3.94
CA GLY A 21 -9.35 5.41 -3.99
C GLY A 21 -8.47 4.18 -3.80
N TRP A 22 -9.09 2.99 -3.89
CA TRP A 22 -8.37 1.72 -3.75
C TRP A 22 -7.24 1.53 -4.77
N THR A 23 -7.40 2.03 -5.99
CA THR A 23 -6.38 1.98 -7.04
C THR A 23 -5.13 2.79 -6.70
N ASP A 24 -5.30 3.94 -6.02
CA ASP A 24 -4.18 4.78 -5.59
C ASP A 24 -3.43 4.10 -4.43
N LEU A 25 -4.15 3.59 -3.45
CA LEU A 25 -3.57 2.86 -2.31
C LEU A 25 -2.83 1.60 -2.75
N GLN A 26 -3.36 0.87 -3.72
CA GLN A 26 -2.67 -0.25 -4.35
C GLN A 26 -1.34 0.22 -4.97
N ARG A 27 -1.35 1.31 -5.73
CA ARG A 27 -0.15 1.86 -6.37
C ARG A 27 0.89 2.29 -5.33
N PHE A 28 0.50 2.94 -4.25
CA PHE A 28 1.41 3.33 -3.16
C PHE A 28 2.04 2.11 -2.51
N THR A 29 1.24 1.09 -2.22
CA THR A 29 1.72 -0.15 -1.59
C THR A 29 2.70 -0.90 -2.50
N ILE A 30 2.41 -0.99 -3.81
CA ILE A 30 3.33 -1.60 -4.79
C ILE A 30 4.64 -0.80 -4.86
N ASN A 31 4.59 0.53 -4.90
CA ASN A 31 5.79 1.37 -4.97
C ASN A 31 6.65 1.24 -3.71
N ALA A 32 6.02 1.14 -2.53
CA ALA A 32 6.69 0.87 -1.28
C ALA A 32 7.39 -0.48 -1.32
N MET A 33 6.69 -1.54 -1.75
CA MET A 33 7.28 -2.88 -1.84
C MET A 33 8.42 -2.93 -2.86
N LYS A 34 8.29 -2.30 -4.03
CA LYS A 34 9.38 -2.19 -5.02
C LYS A 34 10.64 -1.52 -4.47
N SER A 35 10.49 -0.65 -3.47
CA SER A 35 11.58 0.10 -2.82
C SER A 35 12.08 -0.57 -1.53
N ALA A 36 11.46 -1.66 -1.08
CA ALA A 36 11.82 -2.34 0.16
C ALA A 36 13.19 -3.03 0.06
N PHE A 37 13.94 -3.01 1.16
CA PHE A 37 15.27 -3.63 1.25
C PHE A 37 15.20 -5.11 1.62
N ILE A 38 14.47 -5.87 0.79
CA ILE A 38 14.41 -7.34 0.79
C ILE A 38 14.84 -7.87 -0.58
N HIS A 39 15.02 -9.18 -0.74
CA HIS A 39 15.47 -9.75 -2.02
C HIS A 39 14.48 -9.48 -3.16
N PHE A 40 14.99 -9.34 -4.39
CA PHE A 40 14.16 -8.98 -5.55
C PHE A 40 12.99 -9.94 -5.77
N ASP A 41 13.24 -11.25 -5.70
CA ASP A 41 12.21 -12.27 -5.90
C ASP A 41 11.15 -12.23 -4.79
N GLU A 42 11.56 -11.92 -3.56
CA GLU A 42 10.65 -11.76 -2.42
C GLU A 42 9.73 -10.54 -2.61
N ARG A 43 10.25 -9.43 -3.14
CA ARG A 43 9.42 -8.27 -3.51
C ARG A 43 8.37 -8.65 -4.54
N LEU A 44 8.75 -9.40 -5.58
CA LEU A 44 7.83 -9.84 -6.63
C LEU A 44 6.74 -10.76 -6.06
N ALA A 45 7.13 -11.76 -5.27
CA ALA A 45 6.18 -12.67 -4.63
C ALA A 45 5.17 -11.91 -3.76
N ILE A 46 5.62 -10.98 -2.92
CA ILE A 46 4.70 -10.18 -2.08
C ILE A 46 3.79 -9.29 -2.94
N ILE A 47 4.31 -8.67 -4.01
CA ILE A 47 3.50 -7.84 -4.92
C ILE A 47 2.41 -8.66 -5.60
N ASP A 48 2.77 -9.81 -6.16
CA ASP A 48 1.90 -10.58 -7.04
C ASP A 48 0.95 -11.51 -6.28
N GLU A 49 1.38 -12.07 -5.15
CA GLU A 49 0.61 -13.05 -4.39
C GLU A 49 -0.16 -12.45 -3.23
N VAL A 50 0.27 -11.30 -2.69
CA VAL A 50 -0.36 -10.68 -1.51
C VAL A 50 -1.00 -9.33 -1.84
N ILE A 51 -0.25 -8.39 -2.40
CA ILE A 51 -0.72 -7.00 -2.57
C ILE A 51 -1.80 -6.94 -3.66
N LYS A 52 -1.49 -7.34 -4.89
CA LYS A 52 -2.43 -7.23 -6.02
C LYS A 52 -3.75 -7.97 -5.80
N PRO A 53 -3.77 -9.24 -5.34
CA PRO A 53 -5.02 -9.98 -5.19
C PRO A 53 -5.93 -9.37 -4.13
N ARG A 54 -5.37 -8.87 -3.02
CA ARG A 54 -6.15 -8.27 -1.93
C ARG A 54 -6.80 -6.96 -2.33
N TYR A 55 -6.08 -6.09 -3.06
CA TYR A 55 -6.68 -4.86 -3.58
C TYR A 55 -7.69 -5.10 -4.70
N ALA A 56 -7.50 -6.15 -5.52
CA ALA A 56 -8.46 -6.52 -6.55
C ALA A 56 -9.85 -6.86 -5.96
N VAL A 57 -9.90 -7.47 -4.77
CA VAL A 57 -11.16 -7.74 -4.05
C VAL A 57 -11.86 -6.46 -3.59
N LEU A 58 -11.12 -5.38 -3.34
CA LEU A 58 -11.66 -4.11 -2.86
C LEU A 58 -12.04 -3.12 -3.98
N ALA A 59 -11.42 -3.27 -5.15
CA ALA A 59 -11.65 -2.43 -6.32
C ALA A 59 -12.76 -2.95 -7.26
N GLY A 60 -13.19 -4.21 -7.07
CA GLY A 60 -14.38 -4.79 -7.70
C GLY A 60 -15.63 -4.64 -6.86
#